data_AF-A0A4U6D7M3-F1
#
_entry.id   AF-A0A4U6D7M3-F1
#
_cell.length_a   1.000
_cell.length_b   1.000
_cell.length_c   1.000
_cell.angle_alpha   90.00
_cell.angle_beta   90.00
_cell.angle_gamma   90.00
#
_symmetry.space_group_name_H-M   'P 1'
#
loop_
_entity.id
_entity.type
_entity.pdbx_description
1 polymer ?
#
loop_
_entity_poly.entity_id
_entity_poly.type
_entity_poly.pdbx_seq_one_letter_code
_entity_poly.pdbx_strand_id
1 'polypeptide(L)' 'MNWTILPANGTMFMIIITYQQTINSPIMISGVGLHSGKKTFFCFIAAPLNYGIKFRKTDSAGQPVIANLAASIKQLY' A
#
# COMPACT_ATOMS: atom_id res chain seq x y z
N MET A 1 -17.84 12.25 -5.21
CA MET A 1 -16.89 12.78 -6.20
C MET A 1 -16.95 14.30 -6.10
N ASN A 2 -15.85 14.94 -5.70
CA ASN A 2 -15.78 16.41 -5.62
C ASN A 2 -15.25 16.94 -6.95
N TRP A 3 -16.11 17.61 -7.71
CA TRP A 3 -15.77 18.25 -8.96
C TRP A 3 -15.39 19.69 -8.65
N THR A 4 -14.17 20.10 -8.97
CA THR A 4 -13.76 21.51 -8.84
C THR A 4 -13.55 22.07 -10.24
N ILE A 5 -14.29 23.13 -10.55
CA ILE A 5 -14.11 23.90 -11.78
C ILE A 5 -13.07 24.98 -11.47
N LEU A 6 -11.91 24.90 -12.11
CA LEU A 6 -10.95 25.99 -12.10
C LEU A 6 -10.96 26.67 -13.48
N PRO A 7 -11.24 27.97 -13.56
CA PRO A 7 -11.12 28.69 -14.82
C PRO A 7 -9.64 28.88 -15.13
N ALA A 8 -9.16 28.24 -16.19
CA ALA A 8 -7.87 28.56 -16.79
C ALA A 8 -8.15 29.18 -18.17
N ASN A 9 -7.84 30.47 -18.31
CA ASN A 9 -7.70 31.14 -19.61
C ASN A 9 -8.95 31.05 -20.52
N GLY A 10 -10.15 31.14 -19.96
CA GLY A 10 -11.41 31.09 -20.70
C GLY A 10 -11.90 29.69 -21.08
N THR A 11 -11.16 28.64 -20.73
CA THR A 11 -11.55 27.24 -20.98
C THR A 11 -11.90 26.53 -19.67
N MET A 12 -13.11 25.96 -19.60
CA MET A 12 -13.57 25.21 -18.43
C MET A 12 -13.09 23.76 -18.52
N PHE A 13 -12.14 23.37 -17.67
CA PHE A 13 -11.73 21.97 -17.52
C PHE A 13 -12.40 21.37 -16.28
N MET A 14 -13.03 20.21 -16.45
CA MET A 14 -13.51 19.41 -15.33
C MET A 14 -12.32 18.63 -14.75
N ILE A 15 -11.82 19.08 -13.59
CA ILE A 15 -10.74 18.38 -12.89
C ILE A 15 -11.37 17.43 -11.88
N ILE A 16 -11.02 16.14 -11.99
CA ILE A 16 -11.37 15.11 -11.02
C ILE A 16 -10.22 14.99 -10.03
N ILE A 17 -10.47 15.33 -8.77
CA ILE A 17 -9.49 15.14 -7.70
C ILE A 17 -9.62 13.72 -7.14
N THR A 18 -8.54 12.95 -7.23
CA THR A 18 -8.44 11.60 -6.65
C THR A 18 -7.56 11.65 -5.40
N TYR A 19 -8.12 11.26 -4.26
CA TYR A 19 -7.40 11.25 -2.98
C TYR A 19 -6.73 9.89 -2.75
N GLN A 20 -5.55 9.90 -2.10
CA GLN A 20 -4.89 8.69 -1.61
C GLN A 20 -5.84 7.91 -0.67
N GLN A 21 -5.82 6.59 -0.80
CA GLN A 21 -6.65 5.68 0.00
C GLN A 21 -5.79 4.87 0.97
N THR A 22 -6.38 4.51 2.11
CA THR A 22 -5.87 3.50 3.03
C THR A 22 -7.04 2.69 3.59
N ILE A 23 -6.78 1.57 4.24
CA ILE A 23 -7.85 0.75 4.84
C ILE A 23 -8.43 1.44 6.07
N ASN A 24 -9.73 1.28 6.31
CA ASN A 24 -10.43 1.91 7.44
C ASN A 24 -10.14 1.22 8.78
N SER A 25 -9.85 -0.09 8.76
CA SER A 25 -9.57 -0.88 9.95
C SER A 25 -8.52 -1.96 9.65
N PRO A 26 -7.77 -2.44 10.67
CA PRO A 26 -6.84 -3.54 10.49
C PRO A 26 -7.52 -4.83 10.06
N ILE A 27 -6.87 -5.58 9.17
CA ILE A 27 -7.37 -6.88 8.68
C ILE A 27 -6.28 -7.92 8.88
N MET A 28 -6.62 -9.04 9.52
CA MET A 28 -5.72 -10.18 9.67
C MET A 28 -6.21 -11.35 8.81
N ILE A 29 -5.31 -11.94 8.05
CA ILE A 29 -5.54 -13.16 7.27
C ILE A 29 -4.47 -14.20 7.57
N SER A 30 -4.81 -15.48 7.40
CA SER A 30 -3.86 -16.58 7.52
C SER A 30 -3.92 -17.48 6.29
N GLY A 31 -2.78 -18.04 5.90
CA GLY A 31 -2.70 -18.96 4.78
C GLY A 31 -1.41 -19.75 4.77
N VAL A 32 -1.17 -20.48 3.68
CA VAL A 32 0.05 -21.25 3.45
C VAL A 32 0.82 -20.59 2.30
N GLY A 33 2.11 -20.33 2.50
CA GLY A 33 2.95 -19.73 1.46
C GLY A 33 3.20 -20.72 0.34
N LEU A 34 2.86 -20.36 -0.91
CA LEU A 34 2.89 -21.25 -2.06
C LEU A 34 4.24 -21.97 -2.24
N HIS A 35 5.36 -21.24 -2.22
CA HIS A 35 6.69 -21.83 -2.41
C HIS A 35 7.26 -22.49 -1.15
N SER A 36 6.93 -21.97 0.04
CA SER A 36 7.55 -22.44 1.29
C SER A 36 6.77 -23.55 1.99
N GLY A 37 5.49 -23.72 1.67
CA GLY A 37 4.57 -24.59 2.41
C GLY A 37 4.31 -24.16 3.85
N LYS A 38 4.80 -23.00 4.30
CA LYS A 38 4.71 -22.56 5.70
C LYS A 38 3.40 -21.82 5.98
N LYS A 39 2.78 -22.13 7.13
CA LYS A 39 1.64 -21.35 7.66
C LYS A 39 2.12 -19.95 8.03
N THR A 40 1.45 -18.94 7.48
CA THR A 40 1.82 -17.52 7.61
C THR A 40 0.60 -16.69 7.97
N PHE A 41 0.82 -15.62 8.71
CA PHE A 41 -0.19 -14.61 9.04
C PHE A 41 0.19 -13.29 8.37
N PHE A 42 -0.79 -12.60 7.79
CA PHE A 42 -0.66 -11.26 7.25
C PHE A 42 -1.59 -10.32 8.00
N CYS A 43 -1.04 -9.17 8.41
CA CYS A 43 -1.81 -8.10 9.02
C CYS A 43 -1.68 -6.84 8.15
N PHE A 44 -2.80 -6.39 7.60
CA PHE A 44 -2.89 -5.10 6.93
C PHE A 44 -3.30 -4.05 7.96
N ILE A 45 -2.58 -2.94 7.99
CA ILE A 45 -2.83 -1.80 8.88
C ILE A 45 -2.96 -0.53 8.06
N ALA A 46 -3.75 0.42 8.56
CA ALA A 46 -3.86 1.75 7.95
C ALA A 46 -2.49 2.43 7.91
N ALA A 47 -2.27 3.22 6.87
CA ALA A 47 -1.02 3.92 6.62
C ALA A 47 -1.25 5.44 6.53
N PRO A 48 -0.31 6.27 7.00
CA PRO A 48 -0.36 7.71 6.81
C PRO A 48 -0.34 8.15 5.34
N LEU A 49 -0.60 9.43 5.11
CA LEU A 49 -0.45 10.06 3.80
C LEU A 49 1.00 9.89 3.28
N ASN A 50 1.15 9.70 1.97
CA ASN A 50 2.44 9.54 1.27
C ASN A 50 3.30 8.36 1.75
N TYR A 51 2.70 7.36 2.41
CA TYR A 51 3.43 6.23 2.95
C TYR A 51 3.76 5.15 1.89
N GLY A 52 2.96 5.07 0.83
CA GLY A 52 3.01 3.97 -0.15
C GLY A 52 2.61 2.62 0.47
N ILE A 53 3.01 1.53 -0.17
CA ILE A 53 2.83 0.16 0.36
C ILE A 53 4.19 -0.33 0.88
N LYS A 54 4.23 -0.78 2.14
CA LYS A 54 5.43 -1.35 2.76
C LYS A 54 5.13 -2.71 3.37
N PHE A 55 6.04 -3.66 3.15
CA PHE A 55 6.00 -4.97 3.80
C PHE A 55 6.95 -4.98 4.99
N ARG A 56 6.47 -5.49 6.12
CA ARG A 56 7.27 -5.67 7.34
C ARG A 56 7.29 -7.14 7.69
N LYS A 57 8.48 -7.71 7.84
CA LYS A 57 8.67 -9.09 8.29
C LYS A 57 8.78 -9.11 9.81
N THR A 58 7.70 -9.47 10.50
CA THR A 58 7.59 -9.33 11.97
C THR A 58 8.22 -10.48 12.76
N ASP A 59 8.47 -11.62 12.12
CA ASP A 59 9.09 -12.82 12.70
C ASP A 59 10.64 -12.73 12.77
N SER A 60 11.24 -11.68 12.21
CA SER A 60 12.69 -11.47 12.24
C SER A 60 13.08 -10.42 13.28
N ALA A 61 14.19 -10.64 13.98
CA ALA A 61 14.74 -9.66 14.92
C ALA A 61 14.94 -8.30 14.23
N GLY A 62 14.50 -7.22 14.87
CA GLY A 62 14.52 -5.86 14.30
C GLY A 62 13.41 -5.54 13.30
N GLN A 63 12.52 -6.50 12.99
CA GLN A 63 11.32 -6.33 12.14
C GLN A 63 11.55 -5.49 10.88
N PRO A 64 12.42 -5.96 9.95
CA PRO A 64 12.82 -5.16 8.80
C PRO A 64 11.63 -4.74 7.95
N VAL A 65 11.65 -3.48 7.51
CA VAL A 65 10.63 -2.87 6.65
C VAL A 65 11.22 -2.67 5.25
N ILE A 66 10.54 -3.23 4.25
CA ILE A 66 10.86 -3.01 2.84
C ILE A 66 10.18 -1.70 2.43
N ALA A 67 10.97 -0.62 2.36
CA ALA A 67 10.47 0.73 2.10
C ALA A 67 10.37 1.08 0.59
N ASN A 68 11.19 0.46 -0.26
CA ASN A 68 11.14 0.63 -1.71
C ASN A 68 10.89 -0.72 -2.36
N LEU A 69 9.64 -0.99 -2.72
CA LEU A 69 9.24 -2.28 -3.26
C LEU A 69 9.93 -2.58 -4.60
N ALA A 70 10.03 -1.60 -5.49
CA ALA A 70 10.62 -1.76 -6.82
C ALA A 70 12.12 -2.10 -6.76
N ALA A 71 12.87 -1.44 -5.88
CA ALA A 71 14.30 -1.71 -5.71
C ALA A 71 14.59 -2.99 -4.91
N SER A 72 13.59 -3.54 -4.21
CA SER A 72 13.75 -4.71 -3.33
C SER A 72 13.30 -6.02 -3.98
N ILE A 73 13.00 -6.02 -5.28
CA ILE A 73 12.64 -7.23 -6.03
C ILE A 73 13.85 -8.16 -6.06
N LYS A 74 13.76 -9.26 -5.31
CA LYS A 74 14.67 -10.41 -5.42
C LYS A 74 13.82 -11.65 -5.63
N GLN A 75 14.06 -12.37 -6.71
CA GLN A 75 13.43 -13.65 -6.94
C GLN A 75 14.08 -14.67 -5.99
N LEU A 76 13.31 -15.20 -5.05
CA LEU A 76 13.69 -16.37 -4.28
C LEU A 76 13.36 -17.59 -5.14
N TYR A 77 14.40 -18.32 -5.55
CA TYR A 77 14.34 -19.57 -6.30
C TYR A 77 13.59 -20.65 -5.52
#